data_AF-A0ABD3PSV7-F1
#
_entry.id   AF-A0ABD3PSV7-F1
#
_cell.length_a   1.000
_cell.length_b   1.000
_cell.length_c   1.000
_cell.angle_alpha   90.00
_cell.angle_beta   90.00
_cell.angle_gamma   90.00
#
_symmetry.space_group_name_H-M   'P 1'
#
loop_
_entity.id
_entity.type
_entity.pdbx_description
1 polymer ?
#
loop_
_entity_poly.entity_id
_entity_poly.type
_entity_poly.pdbx_seq_one_letter_code
_entity_poly.pdbx_strand_id
1 'polypeptide(L)'
;MARTTGFIASAPRRSTRLLNQKDQIVAPATQSSTSNKKRSADIPDKRSVITKSSAKSWQKTSDVNDKPLLLNLGTLVKGTVLNRPSTTVKSPYVADVSLPDSTTALAHAPALDCAGMCVSGKEVYLSCRPAGGKTSHAIELVESDALAKGGDAVLVGAYPRLGELIALEILKRGLLKDALALNGGFQIGPVDDVIAGSPKKVAKSNIVDGMASPNRHRISLKQQVTMCDSRVDFEMMIQNQKKSHRVIFEVKNVVCADYEKGTEPVKTGANHCVVVAEPREGAPYRRTALFPWAKSRSQTFEDKKVCSARALKHLKNLHDLAGDKDVTPVVLFIVNRSDCESVRACHEACPTFRDVLEEVTREGAVKALAVRVRWTEDGNCYFHGIVPVQT
;
A
#
# COMPACT_ATOMS: atom_id res chain seq x y z
N MET A 1 -17.19 -71.86 3.14
CA MET A 1 -16.54 -72.14 1.83
C MET A 1 -15.63 -70.98 1.49
N ALA A 2 -14.37 -71.29 1.12
CA ALA A 2 -13.30 -70.48 0.49
C ALA A 2 -13.03 -69.04 1.02
N ARG A 3 -11.92 -68.78 1.74
CA ARG A 3 -10.54 -68.49 1.25
C ARG A 3 -10.50 -67.22 0.37
N THR A 4 -9.66 -66.20 0.62
CA THR A 4 -8.19 -66.29 0.62
C THR A 4 -7.52 -65.03 1.23
N THR A 5 -6.35 -65.27 1.83
CA THR A 5 -5.22 -64.42 2.31
C THR A 5 -4.74 -63.38 1.27
N GLY A 6 -4.09 -62.23 1.54
CA GLY A 6 -3.11 -61.84 2.57
C GLY A 6 -1.69 -62.00 2.04
N PHE A 7 -0.92 -60.92 1.79
CA PHE A 7 0.57 -60.91 1.81
C PHE A 7 1.17 -59.49 1.79
N ILE A 8 2.34 -59.42 2.44
CA ILE A 8 3.18 -58.29 2.88
C ILE A 8 4.32 -58.02 1.87
N ALA A 9 4.85 -56.78 1.76
CA ALA A 9 6.30 -56.54 1.62
C ALA A 9 6.71 -55.08 1.81
N SER A 10 7.83 -54.92 2.50
CA SER A 10 8.52 -53.72 2.99
C SER A 10 9.58 -53.17 2.04
N ALA A 11 10.06 -51.95 2.35
CA ALA A 11 11.04 -51.08 1.67
C ALA A 11 12.39 -51.69 1.21
N PRO A 12 13.23 -50.91 0.50
CA PRO A 12 14.35 -50.32 1.25
C PRO A 12 14.77 -48.88 0.85
N ARG A 13 15.34 -48.19 1.84
CA ARG A 13 16.18 -46.99 1.73
C ARG A 13 17.48 -47.33 0.97
N ARG A 14 17.98 -46.40 0.16
CA ARG A 14 19.40 -46.40 -0.26
C ARG A 14 20.07 -45.08 0.10
N SER A 15 21.02 -45.22 1.00
CA SER A 15 22.11 -44.31 1.35
C SER A 15 23.22 -44.44 0.31
N THR A 16 23.82 -43.34 -0.11
CA THR A 16 25.20 -43.33 -0.62
C THR A 16 25.96 -42.12 -0.06
N ARG A 17 27.07 -42.46 0.61
CA ARG A 17 28.11 -41.60 1.15
C ARG A 17 29.40 -42.06 0.46
N LEU A 18 30.10 -41.18 -0.26
CA LEU A 18 31.47 -41.35 -0.77
C LEU A 18 32.05 -39.91 -0.85
N LEU A 19 32.95 -39.50 0.05
CA LEU A 19 34.40 -39.71 0.15
C LEU A 19 35.27 -38.69 -0.64
N ASN A 20 36.12 -38.03 0.14
CA ASN A 20 37.22 -37.09 -0.11
C ASN A 20 38.10 -37.29 -1.36
N GLN A 21 38.60 -36.16 -1.89
CA GLN A 21 40.00 -35.91 -2.32
C GLN A 21 40.21 -34.38 -2.39
N LYS A 22 40.86 -33.75 -1.38
CA LYS A 22 42.25 -33.25 -1.41
C LYS A 22 42.87 -33.05 -2.80
N ASP A 23 43.15 -31.80 -3.14
CA ASP A 23 44.44 -31.40 -3.70
C ASP A 23 44.83 -29.99 -3.23
N GLN A 24 46.04 -29.91 -2.69
CA GLN A 24 46.79 -28.72 -2.36
C GLN A 24 47.68 -28.39 -3.56
N ILE A 25 47.72 -27.14 -4.02
CA ILE A 25 48.92 -26.60 -4.68
C ILE A 25 49.22 -25.21 -4.09
N VAL A 26 50.51 -25.05 -3.83
CA VAL A 26 51.22 -24.05 -3.05
C VAL A 26 51.45 -22.75 -3.85
N ALA A 27 51.62 -21.65 -3.10
CA ALA A 27 51.96 -20.30 -3.55
C ALA A 27 53.30 -20.20 -4.32
N PRO A 28 53.66 -18.99 -4.81
CA PRO A 28 54.52 -18.19 -3.93
C PRO A 28 54.18 -16.69 -3.90
N ALA A 29 54.56 -16.11 -2.77
CA ALA A 29 54.63 -14.68 -2.49
C ALA A 29 56.01 -14.11 -2.86
N THR A 30 56.07 -12.79 -3.11
CA THR A 30 57.16 -11.83 -2.79
C THR A 30 56.62 -10.44 -3.17
N GLN A 31 56.34 -9.48 -2.26
CA GLN A 31 57.26 -8.59 -1.51
C GLN A 31 58.34 -7.96 -2.42
N SER A 32 58.66 -6.66 -2.44
CA SER A 32 58.46 -5.52 -1.53
C SER A 32 59.03 -4.23 -2.15
N SER A 33 58.72 -3.07 -1.53
CA SER A 33 59.57 -1.85 -1.40
C SER A 33 59.78 -0.98 -2.67
N THR A 34 59.93 0.36 -2.68
CA THR A 34 60.18 1.40 -1.65
C THR A 34 59.98 2.81 -2.25
N SER A 35 59.56 3.78 -1.40
CA SER A 35 59.87 5.23 -1.33
C SER A 35 60.53 6.00 -2.50
N ASN A 36 60.14 7.27 -2.77
CA ASN A 36 60.59 8.49 -2.05
C ASN A 36 60.07 9.84 -2.63
N LYS A 37 59.72 10.75 -1.69
CA LYS A 37 59.94 12.21 -1.56
C LYS A 37 59.61 13.26 -2.66
N LYS A 38 58.69 14.16 -2.23
CA LYS A 38 58.78 15.63 -2.06
C LYS A 38 59.25 16.53 -3.22
N ARG A 39 58.40 17.53 -3.54
CA ARG A 39 58.76 18.97 -3.61
C ARG A 39 57.55 19.83 -3.23
N SER A 40 57.86 21.01 -2.72
CA SER A 40 57.08 21.95 -1.90
C SER A 40 56.88 23.30 -2.60
N ALA A 41 56.12 24.20 -1.94
CA ALA A 41 55.80 25.63 -2.23
C ALA A 41 54.38 25.82 -2.82
N ASP A 42 53.47 26.69 -2.34
CA ASP A 42 53.52 27.82 -1.40
C ASP A 42 52.12 28.07 -0.77
N ILE A 43 52.12 28.73 0.40
CA ILE A 43 50.96 29.29 1.12
C ILE A 43 50.82 30.77 0.71
N PRO A 44 49.58 31.31 0.60
CA PRO A 44 49.29 32.47 1.44
C PRO A 44 47.94 32.43 2.17
N ASP A 45 47.89 33.34 3.12
CA ASP A 45 47.10 33.44 4.35
C ASP A 45 45.61 33.81 4.19
N LYS A 46 44.92 33.60 5.31
CA LYS A 46 43.51 33.82 5.65
C LYS A 46 42.91 35.14 5.17
N ARG A 47 41.66 35.07 4.71
CA ARG A 47 40.60 36.00 5.12
C ARG A 47 39.22 35.32 5.12
N SER A 48 38.52 35.55 6.22
CA SER A 48 37.19 35.08 6.57
C SER A 48 36.13 35.38 5.51
N VAL A 49 35.40 34.35 5.08
CA VAL A 49 34.07 34.53 4.48
C VAL A 49 33.13 33.55 5.16
N ILE A 50 32.24 34.10 5.99
CA ILE A 50 31.08 33.43 6.55
C ILE A 50 30.16 33.07 5.38
N THR A 51 30.20 31.82 4.93
CA THR A 51 29.21 31.30 3.98
C THR A 51 28.04 30.72 4.77
N LYS A 52 26.94 31.47 4.76
CA LYS A 52 25.63 31.02 5.24
C LYS A 52 25.29 29.71 4.53
N SER A 53 25.22 28.62 5.28
CA SER A 53 24.63 27.37 4.81
C SER A 53 23.15 27.64 4.51
N SER A 54 22.79 27.58 3.24
CA SER A 54 21.42 27.66 2.77
C SER A 54 20.65 26.42 3.21
N ALA A 55 20.00 26.53 4.38
CA ALA A 55 18.88 25.67 4.73
C ALA A 55 17.84 25.80 3.62
N LYS A 56 17.67 24.72 2.83
CA LYS A 56 16.66 24.67 1.78
C LYS A 56 15.29 24.80 2.45
N SER A 57 14.66 25.96 2.25
CA SER A 57 13.31 26.23 2.70
C SER A 57 12.36 25.35 1.90
N TRP A 58 11.76 24.37 2.56
CA TRP A 58 10.58 23.71 2.05
C TRP A 58 9.50 24.78 1.88
N GLN A 59 9.06 24.97 0.65
CA GLN A 59 7.91 25.82 0.37
C GLN A 59 6.74 25.25 1.15
N LYS A 60 6.27 25.99 2.16
CA LYS A 60 4.91 25.89 2.71
C LYS A 60 3.96 26.12 1.53
N THR A 61 3.55 25.05 0.86
CA THR A 61 2.49 25.15 -0.14
C THR A 61 1.17 25.42 0.61
N SER A 62 0.53 26.51 0.26
CA SER A 62 -0.74 27.01 0.83
C SER A 62 -1.95 26.11 0.55
N ASP A 63 -1.76 24.92 0.00
CA ASP A 63 -2.80 24.04 -0.55
C ASP A 63 -3.34 23.01 0.46
N VAL A 64 -2.80 23.00 1.68
CA VAL A 64 -3.17 22.03 2.72
C VAL A 64 -4.38 22.48 3.54
N ASN A 65 -4.63 23.79 3.65
CA ASN A 65 -5.55 24.34 4.65
C ASN A 65 -7.03 24.08 4.36
N ASP A 66 -7.41 23.76 3.12
CA ASP A 66 -8.83 23.61 2.74
C ASP A 66 -9.28 22.14 2.58
N LYS A 67 -8.35 21.18 2.67
CA LYS A 67 -8.66 19.76 2.47
C LYS A 67 -8.93 19.05 3.80
N PRO A 68 -9.98 18.21 3.91
CA PRO A 68 -10.28 17.49 5.16
C PRO A 68 -9.11 16.62 5.64
N LEU A 69 -8.68 16.81 6.89
CA LEU A 69 -7.76 15.91 7.59
C LEU A 69 -8.47 14.58 7.91
N LEU A 70 -8.01 13.48 7.32
CA LEU A 70 -8.58 12.14 7.50
C LEU A 70 -7.97 11.42 8.70
N LEU A 71 -6.64 11.33 8.75
CA LEU A 71 -5.90 10.62 9.80
C LEU A 71 -4.73 11.45 10.31
N ASN A 72 -4.34 11.18 11.55
CA ASN A 72 -3.09 11.64 12.13
C ASN A 72 -2.42 10.44 12.82
N LEU A 73 -1.22 10.08 12.37
CA LEU A 73 -0.46 8.94 12.88
C LEU A 73 0.38 9.27 14.13
N GLY A 74 0.30 10.51 14.61
CA GLY A 74 1.17 11.07 15.62
C GLY A 74 2.53 11.46 15.05
N THR A 75 3.45 11.81 15.95
CA THR A 75 4.84 12.10 15.59
C THR A 75 5.50 10.88 14.98
N LEU A 76 5.99 11.04 13.75
CA LEU A 76 6.77 10.02 13.05
C LEU A 76 8.26 10.28 13.21
N VAL A 77 9.03 9.20 13.31
CA VAL A 77 10.49 9.23 13.31
C VAL A 77 10.97 8.85 11.91
N LYS A 78 11.72 9.74 11.25
CA LYS A 78 12.38 9.42 9.99
C LYS A 78 13.55 8.47 10.24
N GLY A 79 13.71 7.45 9.42
CA GLY A 79 14.80 6.48 9.53
C GLY A 79 15.17 5.87 8.17
N THR A 80 16.15 4.98 8.18
CA THR A 80 16.63 4.30 6.96
C THR A 80 16.58 2.79 7.15
N VAL A 81 16.04 2.06 6.18
CA VAL A 81 16.06 0.60 6.21
C VAL A 81 17.50 0.11 6.02
N LEU A 82 18.00 -0.66 6.96
CA LEU A 82 19.31 -1.30 6.88
C LEU A 82 19.22 -2.67 6.23
N ASN A 83 18.32 -3.53 6.74
CA ASN A 83 18.12 -4.87 6.24
C ASN A 83 16.64 -5.26 6.28
N ARG A 84 16.19 -5.94 5.22
CA ARG A 84 14.88 -6.56 5.15
C ARG A 84 14.96 -7.87 4.34
N PRO A 85 14.56 -9.02 4.89
CA PRO A 85 14.23 -9.27 6.30
C PRO A 85 15.33 -8.80 7.28
N SER A 86 14.96 -8.52 8.53
CA SER A 86 15.92 -8.23 9.59
C SER A 86 16.98 -9.34 9.69
N THR A 87 18.22 -8.96 9.97
CA THR A 87 19.35 -9.85 10.21
C THR A 87 19.09 -10.80 11.39
N THR A 88 18.35 -10.31 12.39
CA THR A 88 18.01 -11.06 13.60
C THR A 88 16.66 -11.75 13.45
N VAL A 89 15.63 -11.02 13.00
CA VAL A 89 14.28 -11.57 12.79
C VAL A 89 14.05 -11.75 11.29
N LYS A 90 14.43 -12.92 10.77
CA LYS A 90 14.41 -13.31 9.33
C LYS A 90 13.01 -13.45 8.72
N SER A 91 12.04 -12.66 9.18
CA SER A 91 10.69 -12.56 8.66
C SER A 91 10.59 -11.40 7.67
N PRO A 92 9.90 -11.55 6.53
CA PRO A 92 9.69 -10.45 5.57
C PRO A 92 8.88 -9.27 6.16
N TYR A 93 8.28 -9.48 7.33
CA TYR A 93 7.48 -8.50 8.07
C TYR A 93 8.26 -7.73 9.14
N VAL A 94 9.58 -7.92 9.22
CA VAL A 94 10.45 -7.21 10.16
C VAL A 94 11.70 -6.73 9.43
N ALA A 95 12.10 -5.50 9.70
CA ALA A 95 13.28 -4.86 9.15
C ALA A 95 14.18 -4.32 10.27
N ASP A 96 15.49 -4.30 10.02
CA ASP A 96 16.43 -3.49 10.79
C ASP A 96 16.41 -2.07 10.22
N VAL A 97 16.23 -1.05 11.06
CA VAL A 97 16.22 0.35 10.66
C VAL A 97 17.22 1.17 11.48
N SER A 98 17.89 2.13 10.85
CA SER A 98 18.66 3.17 11.54
C SER A 98 17.74 4.33 11.86
N LEU A 99 17.81 4.79 13.11
CA LEU A 99 17.12 5.98 13.60
C LEU A 99 18.03 7.23 13.46
N PRO A 100 17.51 8.46 13.64
CA PRO A 100 18.28 9.70 13.49
C PRO A 100 19.48 9.82 14.45
N ASP A 101 19.39 9.19 15.63
CA ASP A 101 20.47 9.13 16.61
C ASP A 101 21.52 8.04 16.29
N SER A 102 21.46 7.46 15.08
CA SER A 102 22.30 6.35 14.61
C SER A 102 22.12 5.04 15.37
N THR A 103 21.13 4.94 16.25
CA THR A 103 20.77 3.66 16.87
C THR A 103 20.02 2.78 15.88
N THR A 104 20.13 1.46 16.05
CA THR A 104 19.39 0.49 15.24
C THR A 104 18.18 -0.02 16.02
N ALA A 105 17.04 -0.14 15.33
CA ALA A 105 15.81 -0.68 15.89
C ALA A 105 15.20 -1.76 14.99
N LEU A 106 14.42 -2.66 15.61
CA LEU A 106 13.55 -3.58 14.88
C LEU A 106 12.22 -2.89 14.58
N ALA A 107 11.89 -2.78 13.29
CA ALA A 107 10.65 -2.19 12.83
C ALA A 107 9.75 -3.24 12.18
N HIS A 108 8.45 -3.16 12.44
CA HIS A 108 7.44 -3.92 11.71
C HIS A 108 7.27 -3.35 10.30
N ALA A 109 7.35 -4.22 9.28
CA ALA A 109 7.27 -3.85 7.86
C ALA A 109 6.16 -4.65 7.17
N PRO A 110 4.88 -4.30 7.35
CA PRO A 110 3.76 -5.16 6.94
C PRO A 110 3.51 -5.23 5.42
N ALA A 111 3.90 -4.21 4.64
CA ALA A 111 3.80 -4.26 3.18
C ALA A 111 5.08 -4.84 2.56
N LEU A 112 5.04 -6.11 2.17
CA LEU A 112 6.09 -6.86 1.45
C LEU A 112 6.83 -5.98 0.43
N ASP A 113 8.01 -5.47 0.81
CA ASP A 113 8.90 -4.49 0.16
C ASP A 113 8.26 -3.19 -0.38
N CYS A 114 6.95 -3.01 -0.23
CA CYS A 114 6.17 -1.87 -0.74
C CYS A 114 6.56 -1.49 -2.17
N ALA A 115 6.58 -2.48 -3.06
CA ALA A 115 6.92 -2.30 -4.48
C ALA A 115 8.34 -1.74 -4.74
N GLY A 116 9.28 -2.00 -3.83
CA GLY A 116 10.67 -1.55 -3.92
C GLY A 116 10.97 -0.28 -3.12
N MET A 117 9.94 0.35 -2.53
CA MET A 117 10.10 1.56 -1.70
C MET A 117 10.48 1.24 -0.25
N CYS A 118 10.41 -0.02 0.18
CA CYS A 118 10.73 -0.43 1.55
C CYS A 118 11.79 -1.55 1.56
N VAL A 119 12.98 -1.20 1.07
CA VAL A 119 14.18 -2.06 0.97
C VAL A 119 15.42 -1.35 1.53
N SER A 120 16.54 -2.05 1.68
CA SER A 120 17.79 -1.49 2.21
C SER A 120 18.21 -0.19 1.50
N GLY A 121 18.62 0.81 2.29
CA GLY A 121 19.01 2.15 1.84
C GLY A 121 17.85 3.13 1.64
N LYS A 122 16.59 2.68 1.71
CA LYS A 122 15.42 3.57 1.55
C LYS A 122 15.05 4.27 2.86
N GLU A 123 14.61 5.52 2.73
CA GLU A 123 14.05 6.30 3.83
C GLU A 123 12.62 5.87 4.15
N VAL A 124 12.30 5.84 5.45
CA VAL A 124 11.00 5.41 5.99
C VAL A 124 10.58 6.30 7.15
N TYR A 125 9.28 6.39 7.39
CA TYR A 125 8.70 7.13 8.49
C TYR A 125 8.01 6.16 9.44
N LEU A 126 8.41 6.20 10.70
CA LEU A 126 8.17 5.18 11.71
C LEU A 126 7.27 5.72 12.82
N SER A 127 6.24 4.95 13.19
CA SER A 127 5.52 5.17 14.43
C SER A 127 6.18 4.39 15.58
N CYS A 128 6.15 4.95 16.79
CA CYS A 128 6.53 4.23 18.00
C CYS A 128 5.43 3.22 18.37
N ARG A 129 5.83 2.01 18.77
CA ARG A 129 4.91 0.97 19.22
C ARG A 129 4.91 0.86 20.75
N PRO A 130 3.79 0.42 21.36
CA PRO A 130 3.77 0.09 22.78
C PRO A 130 4.82 -0.97 23.15
N ALA A 131 5.34 -0.89 24.37
CA ALA A 131 6.30 -1.85 24.90
C ALA A 131 5.73 -3.29 24.94
N GLY A 132 6.61 -4.28 24.90
CA GLY A 132 6.28 -5.70 24.98
C GLY A 132 6.21 -6.45 23.64
N GLY A 133 6.31 -5.74 22.52
CA GLY A 133 6.47 -6.35 21.19
C GLY A 133 7.94 -6.61 20.82
N LYS A 134 8.18 -7.49 19.82
CA LYS A 134 9.53 -7.73 19.26
C LYS A 134 10.11 -6.52 18.50
N THR A 135 9.25 -5.62 18.06
CA THR A 135 9.62 -4.42 17.28
C THR A 135 9.21 -3.19 18.07
N SER A 136 10.10 -2.22 18.23
CA SER A 136 9.80 -0.94 18.89
C SER A 136 9.10 0.04 17.97
N HIS A 137 9.19 -0.16 16.65
CA HIS A 137 8.63 0.74 15.65
C HIS A 137 7.79 -0.01 14.60
N ALA A 138 6.95 0.72 13.85
CA ALA A 138 6.31 0.24 12.63
C ALA A 138 6.57 1.22 11.48
N ILE A 139 6.87 0.70 10.30
CA ILE A 139 7.00 1.50 9.07
C ILE A 139 5.59 1.85 8.61
N GLU A 140 5.24 3.13 8.72
CA GLU A 140 3.94 3.66 8.33
C GLU A 140 3.98 4.19 6.90
N LEU A 141 4.97 5.05 6.60
CA LEU A 141 5.13 5.71 5.31
C LEU A 141 6.54 5.43 4.72
N VAL A 142 6.62 5.48 3.40
CA VAL A 142 7.85 5.42 2.61
C VAL A 142 7.88 6.61 1.66
N GLU A 143 9.06 6.97 1.15
CA GLU A 143 9.15 7.91 0.03
C GLU A 143 9.02 7.17 -1.31
N SER A 144 8.32 7.78 -2.26
CA SER A 144 8.30 7.32 -3.64
C SER A 144 9.70 7.41 -4.26
N ASP A 145 9.95 6.63 -5.32
CA ASP A 145 11.21 6.77 -6.05
C ASP A 145 11.38 8.16 -6.65
N ALA A 146 12.61 8.68 -6.57
CA ALA A 146 13.00 9.90 -7.26
C ALA A 146 13.00 9.65 -8.78
N LEU A 147 12.49 10.62 -9.54
CA LEU A 147 12.45 10.55 -10.99
C LEU A 147 13.82 10.82 -11.59
N ALA A 148 14.17 10.10 -12.66
CA ALA A 148 15.49 10.20 -13.31
C ALA A 148 15.81 11.60 -13.83
N LYS A 149 14.78 12.37 -14.21
CA LYS A 149 14.90 13.75 -14.73
C LYS A 149 14.59 14.83 -13.69
N GLY A 150 14.57 14.47 -12.41
CA GLY A 150 14.14 15.35 -11.33
C GLY A 150 12.62 15.37 -11.16
N GLY A 151 12.19 15.72 -9.95
CA GLY A 151 10.80 15.67 -9.49
C GLY A 151 10.76 15.35 -8.00
N ASP A 152 9.82 15.96 -7.29
CA ASP A 152 9.71 15.77 -5.85
C ASP A 152 9.14 14.39 -5.52
N ALA A 153 9.81 13.67 -4.62
CA ALA A 153 9.26 12.45 -4.06
C ALA A 153 8.03 12.79 -3.21
N VAL A 154 7.07 11.86 -3.15
CA VAL A 154 5.91 11.98 -2.28
C VAL A 154 5.91 10.88 -1.23
N LEU A 155 5.23 11.15 -0.13
CA LEU A 155 4.98 10.16 0.91
C LEU A 155 3.89 9.17 0.46
N VAL A 156 4.19 7.89 0.62
CA VAL A 156 3.30 6.77 0.26
C VAL A 156 2.96 5.98 1.52
N GLY A 157 1.67 5.69 1.72
CA GLY A 157 1.21 4.90 2.86
C GLY A 157 1.58 3.42 2.72
N ALA A 158 2.66 3.03 3.38
CA ALA A 158 3.24 1.69 3.30
C ALA A 158 2.45 0.67 4.13
N TYR A 159 1.88 1.04 5.28
CA TYR A 159 1.17 0.07 6.12
C TYR A 159 -0.19 -0.30 5.49
N PRO A 160 -0.47 -1.58 5.13
CA PRO A 160 -1.70 -1.98 4.44
C PRO A 160 -3.01 -1.55 5.11
N ARG A 161 -3.06 -1.58 6.45
CA ARG A 161 -4.19 -1.13 7.27
C ARG A 161 -4.57 0.34 7.03
N LEU A 162 -3.66 1.20 6.56
CA LEU A 162 -3.96 2.60 6.29
C LEU A 162 -5.07 2.76 5.25
N GLY A 163 -5.14 1.88 4.25
CA GLY A 163 -6.22 1.91 3.25
C GLY A 163 -7.60 1.81 3.89
N GLU A 164 -7.80 0.83 4.78
CA GLU A 164 -9.07 0.65 5.50
C GLU A 164 -9.36 1.81 6.47
N LEU A 165 -8.34 2.33 7.19
CA LEU A 165 -8.53 3.46 8.11
C LEU A 165 -8.92 4.75 7.38
N ILE A 166 -8.29 5.01 6.24
CA ILE A 166 -8.62 6.14 5.36
C ILE A 166 -10.06 5.99 4.84
N ALA A 167 -10.41 4.81 4.33
CA ALA A 167 -11.75 4.53 3.83
C ALA A 167 -12.82 4.72 4.91
N LEU A 168 -12.56 4.24 6.14
CA LEU A 168 -13.46 4.45 7.27
C LEU A 168 -13.77 5.93 7.50
N GLU A 169 -12.74 6.79 7.52
CA GLU A 169 -12.93 8.23 7.74
C GLU A 169 -13.63 8.94 6.57
N ILE A 170 -13.35 8.53 5.34
CA ILE A 170 -14.05 9.00 4.14
C ILE A 170 -15.55 8.65 4.21
N LEU A 171 -15.87 7.39 4.53
CA LEU A 171 -17.24 6.91 4.60
C LEU A 171 -18.01 7.53 5.76
N LYS A 172 -17.41 7.61 6.95
CA LYS A 172 -18.02 8.25 8.13
C LYS A 172 -18.46 9.69 7.88
N ARG A 173 -17.69 10.42 7.07
CA ARG A 173 -17.94 11.84 6.78
C ARG A 173 -18.75 12.06 5.50
N GLY A 174 -19.11 10.99 4.79
CA GLY A 174 -19.90 11.08 3.55
C GLY A 174 -19.17 11.74 2.38
N LEU A 175 -17.83 11.69 2.34
CA LEU A 175 -17.04 12.43 1.33
C LEU A 175 -17.17 11.88 -0.10
N LEU A 176 -17.91 10.79 -0.30
CA LEU A 176 -18.18 10.20 -1.61
C LEU A 176 -19.57 10.57 -2.16
N LYS A 177 -20.35 11.39 -1.44
CA LYS A 177 -21.76 11.70 -1.75
C LYS A 177 -22.02 12.07 -3.21
N ASP A 178 -21.14 12.88 -3.78
CA ASP A 178 -21.31 13.38 -5.15
C ASP A 178 -20.72 12.45 -6.21
N ALA A 179 -19.91 11.47 -5.80
CA ALA A 179 -19.30 10.49 -6.71
C ALA A 179 -20.02 9.14 -6.73
N LEU A 180 -20.82 8.83 -5.72
CA LEU A 180 -21.58 7.58 -5.65
C LEU A 180 -23.08 7.85 -5.76
N ALA A 181 -23.58 7.80 -7.00
CA ALA A 181 -25.01 7.75 -7.24
C ALA A 181 -25.58 6.38 -6.84
N LEU A 182 -26.66 6.39 -6.07
CA LEU A 182 -27.41 5.20 -5.70
C LEU A 182 -28.78 5.20 -6.40
N ASN A 183 -29.33 4.00 -6.57
CA ASN A 183 -30.67 3.82 -7.12
C ASN A 183 -31.74 4.09 -6.05
N GLY A 184 -33.00 4.25 -6.48
CA GLY A 184 -34.15 4.24 -5.56
C GLY A 184 -34.29 5.47 -4.67
N GLY A 185 -33.64 6.60 -5.02
CA GLY A 185 -33.70 7.85 -4.25
C GLY A 185 -32.85 7.84 -2.98
N PHE A 186 -32.05 6.80 -2.77
CA PHE A 186 -31.08 6.76 -1.68
C PHE A 186 -29.87 7.65 -1.99
N GLN A 187 -29.23 8.16 -0.94
CA GLN A 187 -28.00 8.91 -1.06
C GLN A 187 -27.11 8.59 0.14
N ILE A 188 -25.80 8.41 -0.11
CA ILE A 188 -24.84 8.32 0.99
C ILE A 188 -24.61 9.70 1.62
N GLY A 189 -24.11 9.71 2.84
CA GLY A 189 -23.82 10.92 3.59
C GLY A 189 -23.04 10.60 4.86
N PRO A 190 -22.88 11.60 5.75
CA PRO A 190 -22.29 11.36 7.06
C PRO A 190 -23.03 10.23 7.80
N VAL A 191 -22.26 9.35 8.42
CA VAL A 191 -22.78 8.18 9.15
C VAL A 191 -23.27 8.60 10.52
N ASP A 192 -24.45 8.14 10.92
CA ASP A 192 -25.03 8.37 12.24
C ASP A 192 -24.44 7.38 13.27
N ASP A 193 -24.28 6.10 12.90
CA ASP A 193 -23.75 5.04 13.78
C ASP A 193 -22.62 4.22 13.15
N VAL A 194 -21.50 4.05 13.87
CA VAL A 194 -20.43 3.11 13.48
C VAL A 194 -20.45 1.89 14.39
N ILE A 195 -20.64 0.71 13.81
CA ILE A 195 -20.78 -0.56 14.52
C ILE A 195 -19.54 -1.42 14.23
N ALA A 196 -18.66 -1.56 15.22
CA ALA A 196 -17.50 -2.43 15.11
C ALA A 196 -17.91 -3.91 15.24
N GLY A 197 -17.39 -4.78 14.35
CA GLY A 197 -17.64 -6.24 14.36
C GLY A 197 -17.03 -7.01 15.54
N SER A 198 -16.60 -6.33 16.61
CA SER A 198 -16.09 -6.94 17.85
C SER A 198 -16.28 -5.97 19.04
N PRO A 199 -16.59 -6.44 20.25
CA PRO A 199 -16.96 -5.58 21.39
C PRO A 199 -15.73 -4.90 21.97
N LYS A 200 -15.27 -3.80 21.36
CA LYS A 200 -14.37 -2.85 22.02
C LYS A 200 -14.89 -1.43 21.82
N LYS A 201 -15.23 -0.81 22.96
CA LYS A 201 -15.70 0.56 23.19
C LYS A 201 -15.92 1.40 21.93
N VAL A 202 -17.18 1.50 21.53
CA VAL A 202 -17.68 2.54 20.64
C VAL A 202 -17.44 3.88 21.32
N ALA A 203 -16.59 4.73 20.73
CA ALA A 203 -16.58 6.15 21.08
C ALA A 203 -17.90 6.73 20.54
N LYS A 204 -18.76 7.23 21.44
CA LYS A 204 -19.92 8.04 21.04
C LYS A 204 -19.38 9.25 20.28
N SER A 205 -19.71 9.39 18.99
CA SER A 205 -19.55 10.67 18.32
C SER A 205 -20.51 11.66 18.99
N ASN A 206 -20.01 12.85 19.30
CA ASN A 206 -20.84 13.97 19.74
C ASN A 206 -21.70 14.39 18.55
N ILE A 207 -22.88 13.79 18.41
CA ILE A 207 -23.91 14.29 17.50
C ILE A 207 -24.49 15.52 18.17
N VAL A 208 -24.32 16.66 17.51
CA VAL A 208 -25.04 17.89 17.82
C VAL A 208 -26.49 17.63 17.40
N ASP A 209 -27.42 17.57 18.36
CA ASP A 209 -28.85 17.42 18.11
C ASP A 209 -29.39 18.68 17.39
N GLY A 210 -29.09 18.80 16.10
CA GLY A 210 -29.78 19.71 15.21
C GLY A 210 -31.08 19.04 14.77
N MET A 211 -32.21 19.73 14.99
CA MET A 211 -33.57 19.34 14.59
C MET A 211 -33.59 18.42 13.36
N ALA A 212 -33.77 17.12 13.58
CA ALA A 212 -33.73 16.13 12.51
C ALA A 212 -34.89 16.40 11.55
N SER A 213 -34.56 16.75 10.30
CA SER A 213 -35.55 16.86 9.24
C SER A 213 -36.27 15.51 9.06
N PRO A 214 -37.61 15.48 8.99
CA PRO A 214 -38.39 14.24 8.95
C PRO A 214 -38.12 13.35 7.72
N ASN A 215 -37.37 13.83 6.74
CA ASN A 215 -36.97 13.10 5.52
C ASN A 215 -35.49 12.66 5.49
N ARG A 216 -34.75 12.76 6.60
CA ARG A 216 -33.33 12.36 6.63
C ARG A 216 -33.19 10.83 6.65
N HIS A 217 -32.39 10.29 5.73
CA HIS A 217 -31.94 8.90 5.76
C HIS A 217 -31.09 8.64 7.01
N ARG A 218 -31.39 7.58 7.75
CA ARG A 218 -30.49 7.06 8.80
C ARG A 218 -29.40 6.22 8.15
N ILE A 219 -28.14 6.51 8.44
CA ILE A 219 -26.98 5.82 7.85
C ILE A 219 -26.17 5.17 8.97
N SER A 220 -25.97 3.86 8.88
CA SER A 220 -25.06 3.11 9.76
C SER A 220 -23.96 2.44 8.97
N LEU A 221 -22.80 2.23 9.59
CA LEU A 221 -21.62 1.64 8.97
C LEU A 221 -21.08 0.50 9.84
N LYS A 222 -20.98 -0.70 9.28
CA LYS A 222 -20.30 -1.84 9.89
C LYS A 222 -18.95 -2.09 9.21
N GLN A 223 -18.00 -2.61 9.98
CA GLN A 223 -16.68 -2.99 9.48
C GLN A 223 -16.50 -4.50 9.49
N GLN A 224 -15.70 -5.02 8.55
CA GLN A 224 -15.22 -6.39 8.52
C GLN A 224 -16.37 -7.42 8.59
N VAL A 225 -17.37 -7.23 7.72
CA VAL A 225 -18.60 -8.03 7.70
C VAL A 225 -18.40 -9.27 6.85
N THR A 226 -18.66 -10.45 7.40
CA THR A 226 -18.66 -11.70 6.63
C THR A 226 -19.96 -11.82 5.85
N MET A 227 -19.85 -12.00 4.53
CA MET A 227 -20.97 -12.24 3.61
C MET A 227 -20.62 -13.42 2.72
N CYS A 228 -21.48 -14.43 2.72
CA CYS A 228 -21.20 -15.71 2.06
C CYS A 228 -19.85 -16.29 2.55
N ASP A 229 -18.87 -16.43 1.66
CA ASP A 229 -17.55 -16.98 1.94
C ASP A 229 -16.41 -15.94 1.92
N SER A 230 -16.76 -14.65 1.90
CA SER A 230 -15.80 -13.53 1.93
C SER A 230 -16.13 -12.55 3.05
N ARG A 231 -15.11 -11.81 3.47
CA ARG A 231 -15.22 -10.74 4.44
C ARG A 231 -15.00 -9.43 3.70
N VAL A 232 -16.06 -8.63 3.59
CA VAL A 232 -16.03 -7.29 3.01
C VAL A 232 -15.60 -6.28 4.06
N ASP A 233 -14.92 -5.22 3.63
CA ASP A 233 -14.33 -4.25 4.56
C ASP A 233 -15.40 -3.39 5.23
N PHE A 234 -16.42 -2.95 4.49
CA PHE A 234 -17.52 -2.17 5.05
C PHE A 234 -18.89 -2.52 4.47
N GLU A 235 -19.91 -2.49 5.32
CA GLU A 235 -21.32 -2.46 4.94
C GLU A 235 -21.92 -1.14 5.45
N MET A 236 -22.38 -0.29 4.54
CA MET A 236 -23.17 0.89 4.86
C MET A 236 -24.65 0.56 4.65
N MET A 237 -25.48 0.78 5.67
CA MET A 237 -26.92 0.60 5.60
C MET A 237 -27.60 1.96 5.67
N ILE A 238 -28.40 2.27 4.66
CA ILE A 238 -29.15 3.51 4.52
C ILE A 238 -30.63 3.17 4.67
N GLN A 239 -31.31 3.78 5.63
CA GLN A 239 -32.71 3.50 5.93
C GLN A 239 -33.55 4.78 5.82
N ASN A 240 -34.69 4.68 5.14
CA ASN A 240 -35.80 5.62 5.32
C ASN A 240 -36.98 4.88 5.96
N GLN A 241 -38.11 5.57 6.17
CA GLN A 241 -39.28 5.01 6.85
C GLN A 241 -39.89 3.76 6.17
N LYS A 242 -39.59 3.50 4.89
CA LYS A 242 -40.26 2.45 4.10
C LYS A 242 -39.31 1.41 3.50
N LYS A 243 -38.04 1.75 3.31
CA LYS A 243 -37.06 0.94 2.57
C LYS A 243 -35.66 1.10 3.16
N SER A 244 -34.82 0.11 2.89
CA SER A 244 -33.39 0.14 3.20
C SER A 244 -32.57 -0.17 1.96
N HIS A 245 -31.39 0.43 1.87
CA HIS A 245 -30.40 0.16 0.83
C HIS A 245 -29.06 -0.15 1.48
N ARG A 246 -28.35 -1.15 0.95
CA ARG A 246 -27.01 -1.53 1.42
C ARG A 246 -25.98 -1.12 0.38
N VAL A 247 -24.89 -0.52 0.85
CA VAL A 247 -23.72 -0.25 0.02
C VAL A 247 -22.56 -1.05 0.60
N ILE A 248 -22.00 -1.93 -0.22
CA ILE A 248 -20.95 -2.87 0.21
C ILE A 248 -19.63 -2.41 -0.35
N PHE A 249 -18.67 -2.08 0.50
CA PHE A 249 -17.36 -1.58 0.08
C PHE A 249 -16.27 -2.62 0.32
N GLU A 250 -15.53 -2.91 -0.74
CA GLU A 250 -14.24 -3.61 -0.71
C GLU A 250 -13.13 -2.60 -0.95
N VAL A 251 -12.15 -2.51 -0.04
CA VAL A 251 -11.09 -1.51 -0.08
C VAL A 251 -9.79 -2.09 -0.62
N LYS A 252 -9.19 -1.40 -1.59
CA LYS A 252 -7.86 -1.72 -2.12
C LYS A 252 -6.88 -0.59 -1.82
N ASN A 253 -5.83 -0.90 -1.05
CA ASN A 253 -4.72 0.03 -0.84
C ASN A 253 -3.82 0.04 -2.09
N VAL A 254 -3.67 1.20 -2.74
CA VAL A 254 -2.93 1.36 -4.00
C VAL A 254 -1.72 2.26 -3.75
N VAL A 255 -0.52 1.67 -3.89
CA VAL A 255 0.77 2.34 -3.61
C VAL A 255 1.66 2.44 -4.86
N CYS A 256 1.43 1.59 -5.86
CA CYS A 256 2.21 1.57 -7.09
C CYS A 256 1.71 2.64 -8.07
N ALA A 257 2.58 3.09 -8.96
CA ALA A 257 2.26 4.00 -10.05
C ALA A 257 3.08 3.67 -11.28
N ASP A 258 2.63 4.12 -12.45
CA ASP A 258 3.46 4.17 -13.66
C ASP A 258 4.36 5.42 -13.67
N TYR A 259 5.21 5.51 -14.68
CA TYR A 259 6.17 6.57 -14.91
C TYR A 259 6.14 7.03 -16.37
N GLU A 260 6.38 8.31 -16.62
CA GLU A 260 6.60 8.82 -17.96
C GLU A 260 7.88 8.22 -18.54
N LYS A 261 7.85 7.86 -19.83
CA LYS A 261 9.01 7.32 -20.54
C LYS A 261 10.23 8.23 -20.44
N GLY A 262 11.34 7.67 -19.97
CA GLY A 262 12.59 8.37 -19.72
C GLY A 262 12.65 9.12 -18.38
N THR A 263 11.64 9.00 -17.52
CA THR A 263 11.64 9.53 -16.14
C THR A 263 11.63 8.43 -15.08
N GLU A 264 11.38 7.18 -15.49
CA GLU A 264 11.27 6.04 -14.61
C GLU A 264 12.55 5.82 -13.80
N PRO A 265 12.43 5.39 -12.54
CA PRO A 265 13.59 5.08 -11.72
C PRO A 265 14.34 3.87 -12.27
N VAL A 266 15.64 3.82 -12.01
CA VAL A 266 16.45 2.64 -12.33
C VAL A 266 15.93 1.45 -11.51
N LYS A 267 15.55 0.38 -12.20
CA LYS A 267 15.04 -0.82 -11.56
C LYS A 267 16.14 -1.47 -10.71
N THR A 268 15.87 -1.61 -9.42
CA THR A 268 16.82 -2.13 -8.43
C THR A 268 16.67 -3.63 -8.16
N GLY A 269 15.61 -4.26 -8.67
CA GLY A 269 15.39 -5.69 -8.53
C GLY A 269 13.99 -6.14 -8.95
N ALA A 270 13.70 -7.43 -8.78
CA ALA A 270 12.42 -8.03 -9.18
C ALA A 270 11.22 -7.52 -8.35
N ASN A 271 11.46 -7.06 -7.12
CA ASN A 271 10.43 -6.51 -6.23
C ASN A 271 10.17 -5.00 -6.44
N HIS A 272 10.88 -4.36 -7.37
CA HIS A 272 10.72 -2.94 -7.67
C HIS A 272 9.71 -2.76 -8.81
N CYS A 273 8.58 -2.11 -8.51
CA CYS A 273 7.56 -1.76 -9.50
C CYS A 273 8.04 -0.58 -10.34
N VAL A 274 8.47 -0.87 -11.56
CA VAL A 274 8.77 0.13 -12.58
C VAL A 274 7.94 -0.22 -13.80
N VAL A 275 6.88 0.56 -14.01
CA VAL A 275 5.96 0.44 -15.16
C VAL A 275 6.04 1.74 -15.93
N VAL A 276 6.39 1.66 -17.20
CA VAL A 276 6.47 2.83 -18.09
C VAL A 276 5.13 3.00 -18.77
N ALA A 277 4.56 4.20 -18.71
CA ALA A 277 3.31 4.50 -19.36
C ALA A 277 3.50 4.61 -20.88
N GLU A 278 2.55 4.04 -21.62
CA GLU A 278 2.48 4.23 -23.07
C GLU A 278 2.13 5.70 -23.38
N PRO A 279 2.84 6.36 -24.31
CA PRO A 279 2.52 7.73 -24.72
C PRO A 279 1.09 7.82 -25.25
N ARG A 280 0.35 8.85 -24.83
CA ARG A 280 -0.97 9.18 -25.38
C ARG A 280 -0.82 10.30 -26.39
N GLU A 281 -1.23 10.05 -27.63
CA GLU A 281 -1.19 11.06 -28.68
C GLU A 281 -2.06 12.27 -28.28
N GLY A 282 -1.49 13.48 -28.38
CA GLY A 282 -2.20 14.73 -28.09
C GLY A 282 -2.52 15.02 -26.62
N ALA A 283 -2.04 14.22 -25.65
CA ALA A 283 -2.28 14.47 -24.22
C ALA A 283 -0.99 14.42 -23.39
N PRO A 284 -0.80 15.35 -22.43
CA PRO A 284 0.34 15.30 -21.52
C PRO A 284 0.26 14.06 -20.62
N TYR A 285 1.42 13.55 -20.22
CA TYR A 285 1.49 12.45 -19.26
C TYR A 285 0.82 12.85 -17.93
N ARG A 286 0.02 11.93 -17.41
CA ARG A 286 -0.61 12.02 -16.10
C ARG A 286 -0.39 10.69 -15.39
N ARG A 287 0.29 10.75 -14.25
CA ARG A 287 0.68 9.55 -13.50
C ARG A 287 -0.54 8.75 -13.06
N THR A 288 -0.52 7.45 -13.29
CA THR A 288 -1.63 6.56 -12.96
C THR A 288 -1.22 5.57 -11.88
N ALA A 289 -2.04 5.46 -10.83
CA ALA A 289 -1.88 4.47 -9.78
C ALA A 289 -2.23 3.06 -10.29
N LEU A 290 -1.52 2.04 -9.79
CA LEU A 290 -1.56 0.69 -10.32
C LEU A 290 -1.96 -0.34 -9.26
N PHE A 291 -2.98 -1.16 -9.56
CA PHE A 291 -3.40 -2.28 -8.71
C PHE A 291 -3.89 -3.50 -9.52
N PRO A 292 -3.71 -4.75 -9.04
CA PRO A 292 -2.71 -5.16 -8.06
C PRO A 292 -1.33 -5.19 -8.73
N TRP A 293 -0.28 -5.09 -7.93
CA TRP A 293 1.07 -5.33 -8.40
C TRP A 293 1.76 -6.39 -7.56
N ALA A 294 2.52 -7.27 -8.20
CA ALA A 294 3.41 -8.22 -7.54
C ALA A 294 4.57 -8.57 -8.48
N LYS A 295 5.70 -8.98 -7.90
CA LYS A 295 6.90 -9.42 -8.65
C LYS A 295 6.63 -10.58 -9.62
N SER A 296 5.66 -11.43 -9.32
CA SER A 296 5.34 -12.62 -10.10
C SER A 296 3.88 -13.03 -9.95
N ARG A 297 3.39 -13.75 -10.97
CA ARG A 297 2.06 -14.38 -10.99
C ARG A 297 2.12 -15.78 -10.38
N SER A 298 2.44 -15.85 -9.08
CA SER A 298 2.66 -17.12 -8.37
C SER A 298 1.37 -17.84 -7.98
N GLN A 299 0.24 -17.15 -7.96
CA GLN A 299 -1.07 -17.70 -7.60
C GLN A 299 -1.85 -18.12 -8.86
N THR A 300 -2.91 -18.90 -8.66
CA THR A 300 -3.83 -19.33 -9.73
C THR A 300 -5.25 -18.89 -9.40
N PHE A 301 -6.01 -18.45 -10.40
CA PHE A 301 -7.45 -18.18 -10.33
C PHE A 301 -8.07 -18.65 -11.64
N GLU A 302 -9.05 -19.57 -11.59
CA GLU A 302 -9.68 -20.16 -12.78
C GLU A 302 -8.65 -20.61 -13.85
N ASP A 303 -7.67 -21.40 -13.40
CA ASP A 303 -6.54 -21.92 -14.20
C ASP A 303 -5.59 -20.87 -14.81
N LYS A 304 -5.82 -19.58 -14.58
CA LYS A 304 -4.93 -18.49 -15.00
C LYS A 304 -3.93 -18.13 -13.91
N LYS A 305 -2.69 -17.83 -14.30
CA LYS A 305 -1.66 -17.30 -13.40
C LYS A 305 -1.94 -15.84 -13.08
N VAL A 306 -1.98 -15.50 -11.79
CA VAL A 306 -2.39 -14.18 -11.29
C VAL A 306 -1.51 -13.69 -10.15
N CYS A 307 -1.48 -12.37 -9.94
CA CYS A 307 -0.78 -11.76 -8.80
C CYS A 307 -1.51 -11.97 -7.48
N SER A 308 -2.85 -11.94 -7.51
CA SER A 308 -3.69 -12.07 -6.30
C SER A 308 -5.01 -12.74 -6.64
N ALA A 309 -5.11 -14.04 -6.35
CA ALA A 309 -6.37 -14.79 -6.44
C ALA A 309 -7.41 -14.23 -5.45
N ARG A 310 -6.95 -13.74 -4.28
CA ARG A 310 -7.81 -13.08 -3.29
C ARG A 310 -8.49 -11.83 -3.87
N ALA A 311 -7.76 -10.97 -4.57
CA ALA A 311 -8.34 -9.76 -5.14
C ALA A 311 -9.41 -10.07 -6.20
N LEU A 312 -9.17 -11.09 -7.02
CA LEU A 312 -10.14 -11.58 -8.02
C LEU A 312 -11.39 -12.18 -7.38
N LYS A 313 -11.21 -13.05 -6.37
CA LYS A 313 -12.33 -13.60 -5.60
C LYS A 313 -13.21 -12.48 -5.02
N HIS A 314 -12.61 -11.44 -4.44
CA HIS A 314 -13.38 -10.34 -3.87
C HIS A 314 -14.19 -9.58 -4.94
N LEU A 315 -13.64 -9.36 -6.15
CA LEU A 315 -14.39 -8.75 -7.24
C LEU A 315 -15.56 -9.62 -7.72
N LYS A 316 -15.37 -10.93 -7.85
CA LYS A 316 -16.46 -11.85 -8.22
C LYS A 316 -17.54 -11.88 -7.13
N ASN A 317 -17.17 -11.95 -5.86
CA ASN A 317 -18.13 -11.86 -4.76
C ASN A 317 -18.92 -10.53 -4.76
N LEU A 318 -18.28 -9.40 -5.10
CA LEU A 318 -18.98 -8.12 -5.26
C LEU A 318 -19.97 -8.17 -6.44
N HIS A 319 -19.56 -8.76 -7.57
CA HIS A 319 -20.42 -8.92 -8.74
C HIS A 319 -21.65 -9.78 -8.43
N ASP A 320 -21.48 -10.88 -7.70
CA ASP A 320 -22.60 -11.74 -7.30
C ASP A 320 -23.61 -11.00 -6.41
N LEU A 321 -23.14 -10.08 -5.56
CA LEU A 321 -24.00 -9.20 -4.74
C LEU A 321 -24.76 -8.15 -5.56
N ALA A 322 -24.34 -7.86 -6.80
CA ALA A 322 -25.02 -6.88 -7.66
C ALA A 322 -26.40 -7.36 -8.14
N GLY A 323 -26.70 -8.67 -8.00
CA GLY A 323 -28.02 -9.22 -8.33
C GLY A 323 -29.14 -8.78 -7.38
N ASP A 324 -28.80 -8.32 -6.17
CA ASP A 324 -29.76 -7.84 -5.18
C ASP A 324 -30.14 -6.37 -5.46
N LYS A 325 -31.44 -6.11 -5.67
CA LYS A 325 -31.96 -4.79 -6.08
C LYS A 325 -31.67 -3.65 -5.09
N ASP A 326 -31.54 -3.98 -3.80
CA ASP A 326 -31.31 -3.03 -2.71
C ASP A 326 -29.84 -3.02 -2.26
N VAL A 327 -28.93 -3.53 -3.09
CA VAL A 327 -27.49 -3.58 -2.83
C VAL A 327 -26.73 -2.81 -3.92
N THR A 328 -25.72 -2.04 -3.51
CA THR A 328 -24.74 -1.45 -4.40
C THR A 328 -23.35 -1.89 -3.98
N PRO A 329 -22.73 -2.84 -4.70
CA PRO A 329 -21.36 -3.23 -4.46
C PRO A 329 -20.40 -2.18 -5.03
N VAL A 330 -19.35 -1.88 -4.26
CA VAL A 330 -18.34 -0.88 -4.57
C VAL A 330 -16.95 -1.44 -4.32
N VAL A 331 -16.07 -1.36 -5.32
CA VAL A 331 -14.63 -1.46 -5.10
C VAL A 331 -14.06 -0.05 -4.94
N LEU A 332 -13.48 0.23 -3.77
CA LEU A 332 -12.91 1.53 -3.42
C LEU A 332 -11.38 1.45 -3.38
N PHE A 333 -10.74 2.07 -4.36
CA PHE A 333 -9.29 2.20 -4.41
C PHE A 333 -8.83 3.41 -3.59
N ILE A 334 -8.02 3.16 -2.56
CA ILE A 334 -7.33 4.21 -1.82
C ILE A 334 -5.95 4.39 -2.45
N VAL A 335 -5.82 5.42 -3.28
CA VAL A 335 -4.55 5.85 -3.87
C VAL A 335 -3.75 6.55 -2.80
N ASN A 336 -2.89 5.77 -2.13
CA ASN A 336 -2.23 6.12 -0.88
C ASN A 336 -0.93 6.90 -1.12
N ARG A 337 -1.01 7.89 -2.03
CA ARG A 337 0.05 8.78 -2.53
C ARG A 337 -0.59 9.96 -3.26
N SER A 338 0.06 11.12 -3.29
CA SER A 338 -0.56 12.37 -3.78
C SER A 338 -0.35 12.67 -5.27
N ASP A 339 0.53 11.95 -5.94
CA ASP A 339 1.07 12.28 -7.27
C ASP A 339 0.39 11.55 -8.44
N CYS A 340 -0.61 10.69 -8.18
CA CYS A 340 -1.38 10.03 -9.23
C CYS A 340 -2.67 10.79 -9.54
N GLU A 341 -3.10 10.84 -10.79
CA GLU A 341 -4.32 11.54 -11.21
C GLU A 341 -5.43 10.60 -11.68
N SER A 342 -5.14 9.31 -11.75
CA SER A 342 -6.09 8.24 -12.04
C SER A 342 -5.62 6.93 -11.41
N VAL A 343 -6.46 5.91 -11.42
CA VAL A 343 -6.07 4.53 -11.10
C VAL A 343 -6.49 3.61 -12.24
N ARG A 344 -5.71 2.55 -12.49
CA ARG A 344 -6.06 1.48 -13.43
C ARG A 344 -5.62 0.13 -12.90
N ALA A 345 -6.16 -0.93 -13.52
CA ALA A 345 -5.60 -2.24 -13.37
C ALA A 345 -4.15 -2.29 -13.91
N CYS A 346 -3.22 -2.88 -13.14
CA CYS A 346 -1.85 -3.15 -13.62
C CYS A 346 -1.87 -4.37 -14.54
N HIS A 347 -2.27 -4.17 -15.80
CA HIS A 347 -2.38 -5.25 -16.78
C HIS A 347 -1.02 -5.87 -17.14
N GLU A 348 0.08 -5.15 -16.92
CA GLU A 348 1.45 -5.64 -17.06
C GLU A 348 1.75 -6.74 -16.02
N ALA A 349 1.24 -6.58 -14.79
CA ALA A 349 1.41 -7.56 -13.72
C ALA A 349 0.32 -8.64 -13.76
N CYS A 350 -0.94 -8.25 -13.97
CA CYS A 350 -2.10 -9.13 -13.82
C CYS A 350 -3.21 -8.80 -14.84
N PRO A 351 -3.07 -9.24 -16.11
CA PRO A 351 -4.07 -8.97 -17.15
C PRO A 351 -5.46 -9.54 -16.82
N THR A 352 -5.52 -10.69 -16.14
CA THR A 352 -6.79 -11.27 -15.67
C THR A 352 -7.53 -10.36 -14.68
N PHE A 353 -6.82 -9.59 -13.86
CA PHE A 353 -7.47 -8.65 -12.95
C PHE A 353 -8.09 -7.48 -13.70
N ARG A 354 -7.42 -6.97 -14.74
CA ARG A 354 -8.01 -5.99 -15.66
C ARG A 354 -9.30 -6.54 -16.26
N ASP A 355 -9.25 -7.73 -16.87
CA ASP A 355 -10.41 -8.32 -17.56
C ASP A 355 -11.61 -8.47 -16.61
N VAL A 356 -11.37 -8.95 -15.39
CA VAL A 356 -12.43 -9.12 -14.39
C VAL A 356 -12.92 -7.78 -13.86
N LEU A 357 -12.03 -6.79 -13.63
CA LEU A 357 -12.45 -5.46 -13.20
C LEU A 357 -13.36 -4.82 -14.26
N GLU A 358 -12.93 -4.83 -15.52
CA GLU A 358 -13.71 -4.38 -16.68
C GLU A 358 -15.07 -5.08 -16.76
N GLU A 359 -15.07 -6.41 -16.64
CA GLU A 359 -16.29 -7.23 -16.70
C GLU A 359 -17.29 -6.83 -15.61
N VAL A 360 -16.85 -6.69 -14.35
CA VAL A 360 -17.77 -6.42 -13.23
C VAL A 360 -18.22 -4.97 -13.14
N THR A 361 -17.46 -4.03 -13.74
CA THR A 361 -17.86 -2.62 -13.80
C THR A 361 -18.69 -2.30 -15.05
N ARG A 362 -18.58 -3.12 -16.11
CA ARG A 362 -19.47 -3.06 -17.28
C ARG A 362 -20.92 -3.19 -16.82
N GLU A 363 -21.82 -2.45 -17.47
CA GLU A 363 -23.24 -2.33 -17.11
C GLU A 363 -23.51 -1.74 -15.70
N GLY A 364 -22.46 -1.35 -14.97
CA GLY A 364 -22.57 -0.69 -13.67
C GLY A 364 -22.93 -1.60 -12.51
N ALA A 365 -22.75 -2.92 -12.66
CA ALA A 365 -23.03 -3.94 -11.65
C ALA A 365 -22.22 -3.69 -10.36
N VAL A 366 -20.91 -3.49 -10.48
CA VAL A 366 -20.04 -3.03 -9.40
C VAL A 366 -19.59 -1.59 -9.69
N LYS A 367 -19.74 -0.69 -8.72
CA LYS A 367 -19.20 0.68 -8.84
C LYS A 367 -17.71 0.66 -8.49
N ALA A 368 -16.88 1.27 -9.33
CA ALA A 368 -15.47 1.47 -9.02
C ALA A 368 -15.22 2.95 -8.69
N LEU A 369 -14.67 3.21 -7.51
CA LEU A 369 -14.31 4.56 -7.05
C LEU A 369 -12.86 4.59 -6.61
N ALA A 370 -12.22 5.75 -6.74
CA ALA A 370 -10.88 5.95 -6.23
C ALA A 370 -10.73 7.29 -5.52
N VAL A 371 -10.09 7.26 -4.36
CA VAL A 371 -9.74 8.44 -3.57
C VAL A 371 -8.24 8.54 -3.45
N ARG A 372 -7.72 9.71 -3.80
CA ARG A 372 -6.34 10.12 -3.59
C ARG A 372 -6.20 10.78 -2.23
N VAL A 373 -5.10 10.46 -1.55
CA VAL A 373 -4.72 11.14 -0.30
C VAL A 373 -3.33 11.75 -0.38
N ARG A 374 -3.04 12.68 0.51
CA ARG A 374 -1.72 13.28 0.66
C ARG A 374 -1.25 13.16 2.10
N TRP A 375 -0.05 12.65 2.28
CA TRP A 375 0.61 12.57 3.58
C TRP A 375 1.55 13.75 3.79
N THR A 376 1.89 13.98 5.06
CA THR A 376 2.91 14.93 5.51
C THR A 376 3.86 14.21 6.47
N GLU A 377 5.05 14.75 6.66
CA GLU A 377 6.06 14.17 7.56
C GLU A 377 5.57 14.13 9.02
N ASP A 378 4.70 15.07 9.42
CA ASP A 378 4.02 15.11 10.73
C ASP A 378 2.93 14.03 10.90
N GLY A 379 2.81 13.08 9.97
CA GLY A 379 1.86 11.98 10.05
C GLY A 379 0.41 12.34 9.73
N ASN A 380 0.14 13.54 9.23
CA ASN A 380 -1.21 13.92 8.80
C ASN A 380 -1.52 13.40 7.39
N CYS A 381 -2.71 12.83 7.22
CA CYS A 381 -3.28 12.37 5.95
C CYS A 381 -4.48 13.24 5.57
N TYR A 382 -4.42 13.86 4.40
CA TYR A 382 -5.49 14.72 3.89
C TYR A 382 -6.21 14.07 2.72
N PHE A 383 -7.53 14.26 2.66
CA PHE A 383 -8.32 13.94 1.47
C PHE A 383 -7.86 14.82 0.32
N HIS A 384 -7.35 14.21 -0.76
CA HIS A 384 -6.72 14.96 -1.87
C HIS A 384 -7.51 14.90 -3.17
N GLY A 385 -8.71 14.30 -3.15
CA GLY A 385 -9.66 14.30 -4.24
C GLY A 385 -10.08 12.90 -4.69
N ILE A 386 -11.16 12.86 -5.45
CA ILE A 386 -11.63 11.66 -6.16
C ILE A 386 -10.93 11.67 -7.52
N VAL A 387 -10.39 10.53 -7.92
CA VAL A 387 -9.71 10.36 -9.21
C VAL A 387 -10.43 9.32 -10.05
N PRO A 388 -10.43 9.45 -11.39
CA PRO A 388 -11.08 8.47 -12.25
C PRO A 388 -10.43 7.08 -12.13
N VAL A 389 -11.29 6.06 -12.10
CA VAL A 389 -10.90 4.67 -12.32
C VAL A 389 -10.98 4.40 -13.82
N GLN A 390 -9.87 3.99 -14.41
CA GLN A 390 -9.81 3.52 -15.79
C GLN A 390 -10.12 2.02 -15.77
N THR A 391 -11.35 1.69 -16.18
CA THR A 391 -11.80 0.33 -16.45
C THR A 391 -12.03 0.19 -17.93
#